data_AF-A0ABC8QQF3-F1
#
_entry.id   AF-A0ABC8QQF3-F1
#
_cell.length_a   1.000
_cell.length_b   1.000
_cell.length_c   1.000
_cell.angle_alpha   90.00
_cell.angle_beta   90.00
_cell.angle_gamma   90.00
#
_symmetry.space_group_name_H-M   'P 1'
#
loop_
_entity.id
_entity.type
_entity.pdbx_description
1 polymer ?
#
loop_
_entity_poly.entity_id
_entity_poly.type
_entity_poly.pdbx_seq_one_letter_code
_entity_poly.pdbx_strand_id
1 'polypeptide(L)'
;MEVHGDKGVSSKVSRWVFPQDFVFGTASSAYQYEGAAHEGGRGPSTWDHFTQRTPGKVKNGCNGNVAIDSYHRFKEDVGIMKKMGFDAYRFSISWPRILPGGKLSGGVNKEGIKYYNDLIDELLAKGKIGITLVSQWWEPLDEDNDQDVEAAFRAQDFMFGWFMEPLITGDYPAKMKKLVGCRLPEFSPEQSKLVKGSYDFLGLNYYTASYAFNVAPDPHKKTYSYSTDSHIEFTAERNGIPIGPKGGSDKLYGYPEGLSKLLLYIKKAYNKYGTLPPIYITENGYDEKDNSSLTLSEALVDQMRIDYHNDHLFYIQQAVKYPKESAIWFANFLRKVTQTKASNKPRLDQQRQEKE
;
A
#
# COMPACT_ATOMS: atom_id res chain seq x y z
N MET A 1 7.65 -27.59 5.49
CA MET A 1 6.63 -28.33 4.72
C MET A 1 6.65 -27.72 3.34
N GLU A 2 7.37 -28.36 2.42
CA GLU A 2 7.74 -27.83 1.11
C GLU A 2 6.50 -27.71 0.22
N VAL A 3 6.29 -26.52 -0.34
CA VAL A 3 5.37 -26.32 -1.46
C VAL A 3 6.22 -26.51 -2.71
N HIS A 4 6.34 -27.74 -3.20
CA HIS A 4 6.88 -27.98 -4.53
C HIS A 4 5.84 -27.51 -5.57
N GLY A 5 5.93 -26.25 -5.95
CA GLY A 5 5.28 -25.71 -7.13
C GLY A 5 6.11 -26.09 -8.36
N ASP A 6 5.57 -26.99 -9.16
CA ASP A 6 6.05 -27.27 -10.52
C ASP A 6 6.25 -25.94 -11.27
N LYS A 7 7.42 -25.71 -11.89
CA LYS A 7 7.73 -24.49 -12.66
C LYS A 7 7.02 -24.48 -14.02
N GLY A 8 5.75 -24.87 -14.03
CA GLY A 8 4.86 -24.86 -15.18
C GLY A 8 4.12 -23.54 -15.25
N VAL A 9 4.20 -22.89 -16.41
CA VAL A 9 3.42 -21.71 -16.85
C VAL A 9 2.15 -21.50 -16.03
N SER A 10 2.09 -20.39 -15.28
CA SER A 10 0.90 -19.91 -14.57
C SER A 10 -0.31 -19.97 -15.50
N SER A 11 -1.19 -20.95 -15.30
CA SER A 11 -2.45 -21.03 -16.03
C SER A 11 -3.22 -19.75 -15.73
N LYS A 12 -3.56 -18.95 -16.76
CA LYS A 12 -4.26 -17.66 -16.60
C LYS A 12 -5.39 -17.78 -15.57
N VAL A 13 -5.18 -17.13 -14.42
CA VAL A 13 -6.17 -17.10 -13.35
C VAL A 13 -7.36 -16.27 -13.84
N SER A 14 -8.58 -16.75 -13.59
CA SER A 14 -9.80 -16.04 -13.96
C SER A 14 -10.70 -15.82 -12.75
N ARG A 15 -11.64 -14.89 -12.86
CA ARG A 15 -12.62 -14.60 -11.80
C ARG A 15 -13.35 -15.85 -11.30
N TRP A 16 -13.55 -16.84 -12.16
CA TRP A 16 -14.28 -18.09 -11.87
C TRP A 16 -13.59 -19.03 -10.89
N VAL A 17 -12.29 -18.85 -10.62
CA VAL A 17 -11.57 -19.70 -9.64
C VAL A 17 -11.63 -19.14 -8.22
N PHE A 18 -12.30 -17.99 -8.02
CA PHE A 18 -12.52 -17.36 -6.72
C PHE A 18 -13.97 -17.54 -6.26
N PRO A 19 -14.24 -17.43 -4.94
CA PRO A 19 -15.61 -17.43 -4.40
C PRO A 19 -16.50 -16.36 -5.07
N GLN A 20 -17.81 -16.63 -5.14
CA GLN A 20 -18.77 -15.75 -5.80
C GLN A 20 -18.86 -14.35 -5.15
N ASP A 21 -18.58 -14.27 -3.86
CA ASP A 21 -18.54 -13.05 -3.05
C ASP A 21 -17.15 -12.39 -3.01
N PHE A 22 -16.19 -12.87 -3.80
CA PHE A 22 -14.88 -12.24 -3.96
C PHE A 22 -15.01 -10.93 -4.75
N VAL A 23 -14.47 -9.86 -4.17
CA VAL A 23 -14.52 -8.50 -4.71
C VAL A 23 -13.18 -8.17 -5.36
N PHE A 24 -13.23 -7.72 -6.61
CA PHE A 24 -12.09 -7.18 -7.35
C PHE A 24 -12.20 -5.66 -7.41
N GLY A 25 -11.19 -4.93 -6.95
CA GLY A 25 -11.23 -3.48 -6.96
C GLY A 25 -9.93 -2.81 -7.40
N THR A 26 -9.95 -1.48 -7.39
CA THR A 26 -8.75 -0.67 -7.56
C THR A 26 -8.59 0.36 -6.45
N ALA A 27 -7.39 0.96 -6.33
CA ALA A 27 -7.08 1.89 -5.25
C ALA A 27 -6.40 3.18 -5.73
N SER A 28 -6.53 4.23 -4.92
CA SER A 28 -5.85 5.52 -5.06
C SER A 28 -5.58 6.16 -3.69
N SER A 29 -4.83 7.26 -3.70
CA SER A 29 -4.75 8.19 -2.57
C SER A 29 -4.88 9.63 -3.06
N ALA A 30 -5.44 10.49 -2.21
CA ALA A 30 -5.91 11.83 -2.58
C ALA A 30 -4.79 12.69 -3.16
N TYR A 31 -3.67 12.83 -2.45
CA TYR A 31 -2.58 13.69 -2.90
C TYR A 31 -1.89 13.18 -4.17
N GLN A 32 -1.92 11.86 -4.40
CA GLN A 32 -1.35 11.26 -5.60
C GLN A 32 -2.25 11.39 -6.83
N TYR A 33 -3.58 11.48 -6.65
CA TYR A 33 -4.54 11.37 -7.75
C TYR A 33 -5.33 12.66 -8.00
N GLU A 34 -5.85 13.30 -6.94
CA GLU A 34 -6.83 14.38 -7.06
C GLU A 34 -6.28 15.60 -7.79
N GLY A 35 -5.09 16.09 -7.39
CA GLY A 35 -4.64 17.41 -7.80
C GLY A 35 -5.49 18.52 -7.20
N ALA A 36 -5.67 19.60 -7.96
CA ALA A 36 -6.50 20.75 -7.59
C ALA A 36 -6.13 21.26 -6.18
N ALA A 37 -4.83 21.37 -5.91
CA ALA A 37 -4.29 21.58 -4.56
C ALA A 37 -4.68 22.92 -3.93
N HIS A 38 -5.06 23.89 -4.77
CA HIS A 38 -5.45 25.26 -4.39
C HIS A 38 -6.87 25.62 -4.84
N GLU A 39 -7.68 24.61 -5.17
CA GLU A 39 -9.04 24.79 -5.67
C GLU A 39 -10.06 24.28 -4.65
N GLY A 40 -11.31 24.74 -4.80
CA GLY A 40 -12.44 24.31 -3.99
C GLY A 40 -12.22 24.43 -2.48
N GLY A 41 -11.47 25.44 -2.04
CA GLY A 41 -11.22 25.73 -0.63
C GLY A 41 -10.25 24.81 0.11
N ARG A 42 -9.51 23.93 -0.58
CA ARG A 42 -8.53 23.03 0.04
C ARG A 42 -7.36 23.79 0.69
N GLY A 43 -7.02 23.44 1.92
CA GLY A 43 -5.80 23.88 2.61
C GLY A 43 -4.54 23.08 2.21
N PRO A 44 -3.33 23.57 2.52
CA PRO A 44 -2.10 22.83 2.25
C PRO A 44 -1.91 21.67 3.24
N SER A 45 -1.45 20.53 2.74
CA SER A 45 -0.92 19.43 3.56
C SER A 45 0.60 19.59 3.78
N THR A 46 1.16 18.73 4.63
CA THR A 46 2.62 18.62 4.80
C THR A 46 3.33 18.24 3.50
N TRP A 47 2.70 17.46 2.62
CA TRP A 47 3.25 17.11 1.31
C TRP A 47 3.32 18.30 0.36
N ASP A 48 2.32 19.19 0.36
CA ASP A 48 2.37 20.43 -0.43
C ASP A 48 3.60 21.25 -0.01
N HIS A 49 3.80 21.43 1.30
CA HIS A 49 4.98 22.12 1.81
C HIS A 49 6.29 21.40 1.50
N PHE A 50 6.36 20.08 1.71
CA PHE A 50 7.58 19.32 1.47
C PHE A 50 8.02 19.42 0.00
N THR A 51 7.12 19.09 -0.93
CA THR A 51 7.44 19.11 -2.36
C THR A 51 7.81 20.50 -2.88
N GLN A 52 7.23 21.55 -2.31
CA GLN A 52 7.50 22.94 -2.72
C GLN A 52 8.73 23.56 -2.03
N ARG A 53 9.08 23.12 -0.82
CA ARG A 53 10.11 23.76 0.01
C ARG A 53 11.39 22.96 0.19
N THR A 54 11.44 21.70 -0.26
CA THR A 54 12.66 20.88 -0.18
C THR A 54 13.16 20.50 -1.58
N PRO A 55 13.84 21.42 -2.30
CA PRO A 55 14.36 21.14 -3.63
C PRO A 55 15.33 19.95 -3.60
N GLY A 56 15.28 19.12 -4.65
CA GLY A 56 16.13 17.93 -4.79
C GLY A 56 15.68 16.70 -3.99
N LYS A 57 14.65 16.81 -3.12
CA LYS A 57 14.10 15.66 -2.39
C LYS A 57 13.04 14.87 -3.16
N VAL A 58 12.47 15.47 -4.21
CA VAL A 58 11.57 14.79 -5.14
C VAL A 58 12.25 14.67 -6.49
N LYS A 59 12.27 13.46 -7.07
CA LYS A 59 12.80 13.21 -8.41
C LYS A 59 12.12 14.18 -9.40
N ASN A 60 12.93 14.88 -10.19
CA ASN A 60 12.49 15.90 -11.17
C ASN A 60 11.77 17.13 -10.59
N GLY A 61 11.70 17.30 -9.26
CA GLY A 61 11.08 18.45 -8.60
C GLY A 61 9.57 18.54 -8.78
N CYS A 62 8.90 17.41 -9.05
CA CYS A 62 7.45 17.38 -9.25
C CYS A 62 6.66 17.52 -7.94
N ASN A 63 5.36 17.80 -8.04
CA ASN A 63 4.47 17.91 -6.89
C ASN A 63 3.04 17.43 -7.20
N GLY A 64 2.17 17.47 -6.19
CA GLY A 64 0.77 17.06 -6.28
C GLY A 64 -0.21 18.17 -6.66
N ASN A 65 0.26 19.32 -7.17
CA ASN A 65 -0.63 20.47 -7.43
C ASN A 65 -1.73 20.13 -8.44
N VAL A 66 -1.37 19.39 -9.50
CA VAL A 66 -2.28 18.91 -10.55
C VAL A 66 -2.43 17.39 -10.52
N ALA A 67 -1.36 16.66 -10.19
CA ALA A 67 -1.35 15.19 -10.22
C ALA A 67 -1.90 14.63 -11.56
N ILE A 68 -2.86 13.70 -11.53
CA ILE A 68 -3.58 13.21 -12.72
C ILE A 68 -4.96 13.86 -12.91
N ASP A 69 -5.26 14.87 -12.08
CA ASP A 69 -6.48 15.69 -12.14
C ASP A 69 -7.79 14.92 -11.88
N SER A 70 -7.74 13.89 -11.03
CA SER A 70 -8.95 13.12 -10.65
C SER A 70 -9.99 13.97 -9.92
N TYR A 71 -9.62 15.12 -9.34
CA TYR A 71 -10.59 16.06 -8.76
C TYR A 71 -11.64 16.50 -9.78
N HIS A 72 -11.22 16.82 -11.00
CA HIS A 72 -12.13 17.19 -12.09
C HIS A 72 -12.62 15.99 -12.90
N ARG A 73 -11.85 14.90 -12.92
CA ARG A 73 -12.06 13.76 -13.83
C ARG A 73 -12.63 12.50 -13.18
N PHE A 74 -13.06 12.57 -11.92
CA PHE A 74 -13.51 11.38 -11.18
C PHE A 74 -14.60 10.58 -11.90
N LYS A 75 -15.51 11.22 -12.64
CA LYS A 75 -16.53 10.52 -13.45
C LYS A 75 -15.94 9.70 -14.59
N GLU A 76 -14.90 10.21 -15.24
CA GLU A 76 -14.16 9.47 -16.27
C GLU A 76 -13.45 8.26 -15.63
N ASP A 77 -12.80 8.48 -14.49
CA ASP A 77 -12.09 7.43 -13.75
C ASP A 77 -13.05 6.32 -13.28
N VAL A 78 -14.23 6.67 -12.74
CA VAL A 78 -15.30 5.71 -12.38
C VAL A 78 -15.84 4.99 -13.62
N GLY A 79 -16.02 5.70 -14.73
CA GLY A 79 -16.42 5.10 -16.01
C GLY A 79 -15.43 4.06 -16.53
N ILE A 80 -14.12 4.28 -16.35
CA ILE A 80 -13.06 3.31 -16.69
C ILE A 80 -13.15 2.08 -15.79
N MET A 81 -13.26 2.27 -14.46
CA MET A 81 -13.38 1.15 -13.51
C MET A 81 -14.56 0.24 -13.83
N LYS A 82 -15.72 0.84 -14.15
CA LYS A 82 -16.93 0.11 -14.52
C LYS A 82 -16.75 -0.68 -15.82
N LYS A 83 -16.09 -0.11 -16.83
CA LYS A 83 -15.78 -0.81 -18.10
C LYS A 83 -14.82 -1.98 -17.89
N MET A 84 -13.90 -1.88 -16.92
CA MET A 84 -12.97 -2.96 -16.57
C MET A 84 -13.63 -4.07 -15.73
N GLY A 85 -14.86 -3.86 -15.24
CA GLY A 85 -15.61 -4.86 -14.47
C GLY A 85 -15.20 -4.98 -13.01
N PHE A 86 -14.62 -3.92 -12.43
CA PHE A 86 -14.31 -3.88 -10.99
C PHE A 86 -15.57 -3.66 -10.14
N ASP A 87 -15.55 -4.28 -8.97
CA ASP A 87 -16.63 -4.28 -7.98
C ASP A 87 -16.46 -3.18 -6.91
N ALA A 88 -15.23 -2.69 -6.68
CA ALA A 88 -14.93 -1.74 -5.62
C ALA A 88 -13.82 -0.73 -5.98
N TYR A 89 -13.86 0.44 -5.35
CA TYR A 89 -12.82 1.46 -5.44
C TYR A 89 -12.40 1.95 -4.04
N ARG A 90 -11.11 1.82 -3.71
CA ARG A 90 -10.53 2.31 -2.46
C ARG A 90 -9.85 3.66 -2.70
N PHE A 91 -10.38 4.72 -2.12
CA PHE A 91 -9.75 6.05 -2.15
C PHE A 91 -9.58 6.60 -0.72
N SER A 92 -8.70 7.58 -0.56
CA SER A 92 -8.56 8.32 0.70
C SER A 92 -9.23 9.70 0.60
N ILE A 93 -9.71 10.23 1.71
CA ILE A 93 -10.15 11.62 1.81
C ILE A 93 -8.95 12.52 2.14
N SER A 94 -8.78 13.60 1.39
CA SER A 94 -7.82 14.67 1.71
C SER A 94 -8.32 15.44 2.93
N TRP A 95 -7.72 15.22 4.09
CA TRP A 95 -8.07 15.95 5.32
C TRP A 95 -8.16 17.46 5.08
N PRO A 96 -7.14 18.15 4.52
CA PRO A 96 -7.21 19.59 4.36
C PRO A 96 -8.21 20.05 3.28
N ARG A 97 -8.80 19.13 2.51
CA ARG A 97 -9.94 19.45 1.63
C ARG A 97 -11.24 19.53 2.42
N ILE A 98 -11.42 18.77 3.49
CA ILE A 98 -12.60 18.87 4.40
C ILE A 98 -12.39 19.94 5.48
N LEU A 99 -11.21 19.95 6.10
CA LEU A 99 -10.84 20.87 7.18
C LEU A 99 -9.54 21.61 6.78
N PRO A 100 -9.63 22.74 6.07
CA PRO A 100 -8.45 23.46 5.56
C PRO A 100 -7.44 23.87 6.64
N GLY A 101 -7.92 24.19 7.85
CA GLY A 101 -7.09 24.47 9.03
C GLY A 101 -6.79 23.25 9.91
N GLY A 102 -7.11 22.03 9.47
CA GLY A 102 -6.90 20.77 10.19
C GLY A 102 -7.88 20.52 11.35
N LYS A 103 -8.44 21.56 11.96
CA LYS A 103 -9.41 21.51 13.07
C LYS A 103 -10.73 22.18 12.68
N LEU A 104 -11.81 21.83 13.38
CA LEU A 104 -13.12 22.48 13.21
C LEU A 104 -13.07 24.01 13.39
N SER A 105 -12.22 24.50 14.30
CA SER A 105 -12.00 25.93 14.52
C SER A 105 -11.39 26.66 13.31
N GLY A 106 -10.76 25.93 12.39
CA GLY A 106 -10.23 26.43 11.12
C GLY A 106 -11.25 26.45 9.99
N GLY A 107 -12.52 26.18 10.27
CA GLY A 107 -13.60 26.12 9.30
C GLY A 107 -13.79 24.74 8.67
N VAL A 108 -15.02 24.49 8.22
CA VAL A 108 -15.43 23.26 7.51
C VAL A 108 -15.70 23.63 6.06
N ASN A 109 -14.97 23.00 5.14
CA ASN A 109 -15.11 23.27 3.72
C ASN A 109 -16.24 22.44 3.09
N LYS A 110 -17.38 23.08 2.81
CA LYS A 110 -18.57 22.42 2.25
C LYS A 110 -18.39 21.96 0.81
N GLU A 111 -17.56 22.65 0.02
CA GLU A 111 -17.26 22.24 -1.36
C GLU A 111 -16.42 20.96 -1.39
N GLY A 112 -15.42 20.86 -0.50
CA GLY A 112 -14.66 19.63 -0.29
C GLY A 112 -15.54 18.44 0.12
N ILE A 113 -16.51 18.66 1.02
CA ILE A 113 -17.51 17.63 1.39
C ILE A 113 -18.34 17.22 0.18
N LYS A 114 -18.80 18.20 -0.62
CA LYS A 114 -19.59 17.92 -1.82
C LYS A 114 -18.81 17.07 -2.82
N TYR A 115 -17.53 17.34 -3.06
CA TYR A 115 -16.69 16.52 -3.95
C TYR A 115 -16.69 15.04 -3.56
N TYR A 116 -16.47 14.73 -2.28
CA TYR A 116 -16.47 13.33 -1.83
C TYR A 116 -17.87 12.71 -1.85
N ASN A 117 -18.93 13.47 -1.55
CA ASN A 117 -20.29 12.97 -1.70
C ASN A 117 -20.60 12.64 -3.16
N ASP A 118 -20.26 13.51 -4.11
CA ASP A 118 -20.45 13.25 -5.53
C ASP A 118 -19.66 12.00 -5.98
N LEU A 119 -18.42 11.81 -5.50
CA LEU A 119 -17.65 10.60 -5.77
C LEU A 119 -18.28 9.35 -5.15
N ILE A 120 -18.76 9.45 -3.89
CA ILE A 120 -19.38 8.33 -3.17
C ILE A 120 -20.71 7.94 -3.84
N ASP A 121 -21.57 8.90 -4.16
CA ASP A 121 -22.88 8.67 -4.78
C ASP A 121 -22.75 7.91 -6.12
N GLU A 122 -21.66 8.14 -6.85
CA GLU A 122 -21.33 7.38 -8.07
C GLU A 122 -20.89 5.92 -7.79
N LEU A 123 -20.58 5.54 -6.54
CA LEU A 123 -20.00 4.26 -6.13
C LEU A 123 -20.90 3.34 -5.26
N LEU A 124 -21.97 3.84 -4.63
CA LEU A 124 -22.68 3.14 -3.52
C LEU A 124 -23.39 1.80 -3.91
N ALA A 125 -23.48 0.78 -3.02
CA ALA A 125 -23.95 0.81 -1.62
C ALA A 125 -23.34 -0.19 -0.58
N LYS A 126 -23.32 0.25 0.71
CA LYS A 126 -22.98 -0.41 2.02
C LYS A 126 -21.51 -0.33 2.47
N GLY A 127 -21.27 0.08 3.73
CA GLY A 127 -19.92 0.34 4.26
C GLY A 127 -19.51 -0.53 5.46
N LYS A 128 -18.20 -0.71 5.64
CA LYS A 128 -17.49 -1.28 6.80
C LYS A 128 -16.26 -0.39 7.08
N ILE A 129 -15.74 -0.37 8.30
CA ILE A 129 -14.52 0.40 8.64
C ILE A 129 -13.37 -0.53 9.04
N GLY A 130 -12.18 -0.26 8.53
CA GLY A 130 -11.00 -1.06 8.79
C GLY A 130 -9.73 -0.24 8.64
N ILE A 131 -8.59 -0.90 8.75
CA ILE A 131 -7.26 -0.28 8.62
C ILE A 131 -6.42 -1.04 7.61
N THR A 132 -5.68 -0.31 6.79
CA THR A 132 -4.70 -0.89 5.87
C THR A 132 -3.31 -0.84 6.49
N LEU A 133 -2.68 -2.00 6.64
CA LEU A 133 -1.30 -2.15 7.10
C LEU A 133 -0.37 -2.46 5.92
N VAL A 134 0.84 -1.92 5.95
CA VAL A 134 1.88 -2.25 4.98
C VAL A 134 2.72 -3.40 5.52
N SER A 135 2.98 -4.40 4.68
CA SER A 135 3.94 -5.45 4.98
C SER A 135 4.62 -5.92 3.70
N GLN A 136 5.90 -6.24 3.81
CA GLN A 136 6.55 -7.15 2.89
C GLN A 136 6.63 -8.54 3.55
N TRP A 137 7.06 -9.54 2.78
CA TRP A 137 7.42 -10.83 3.36
C TRP A 137 8.92 -10.88 3.67
N TRP A 138 9.27 -11.51 4.79
CA TRP A 138 10.65 -11.67 5.24
C TRP A 138 11.01 -13.16 5.23
N GLU A 139 11.91 -13.54 4.35
CA GLU A 139 12.56 -14.85 4.39
C GLU A 139 13.81 -14.76 5.28
N PRO A 140 14.19 -15.81 6.02
CA PRO A 140 15.53 -15.87 6.58
C PRO A 140 16.57 -15.92 5.45
N LEU A 141 17.72 -15.27 5.59
CA LEU A 141 18.79 -15.37 4.59
C LEU A 141 19.32 -16.80 4.51
N ASP A 142 19.59 -17.40 5.66
CA ASP A 142 19.90 -18.82 5.83
C ASP A 142 18.79 -19.49 6.67
N GLU A 143 18.10 -20.48 6.09
CA GLU A 143 16.98 -21.18 6.73
C GLU A 143 17.42 -22.19 7.80
N ASP A 144 18.68 -22.63 7.75
CA ASP A 144 19.27 -23.52 8.74
C ASP A 144 19.92 -22.75 9.91
N ASN A 145 19.96 -21.42 9.83
CA ASN A 145 20.45 -20.53 10.88
C ASN A 145 19.30 -19.97 11.72
N ASP A 146 19.15 -20.48 12.94
CA ASP A 146 18.13 -20.04 13.90
C ASP A 146 18.12 -18.52 14.14
N GLN A 147 19.26 -17.84 14.06
CA GLN A 147 19.34 -16.39 14.26
C GLN A 147 18.69 -15.62 13.10
N ASP A 148 18.86 -16.10 11.86
CA ASP A 148 18.27 -15.49 10.67
C ASP A 148 16.77 -15.77 10.59
N VAL A 149 16.35 -16.97 11.02
CA VAL A 149 14.94 -17.29 11.25
C VAL A 149 14.33 -16.33 12.27
N GLU A 150 15.01 -16.10 13.40
CA GLU A 150 14.54 -15.15 14.41
C GLU A 150 14.51 -13.71 13.87
N ALA A 151 15.51 -13.32 13.07
CA ALA A 151 15.61 -12.01 12.44
C ALA A 151 14.45 -11.74 11.49
N ALA A 152 14.04 -12.72 10.66
CA ALA A 152 12.86 -12.60 9.81
C ALA A 152 11.59 -12.31 10.62
N PHE A 153 11.39 -12.99 11.76
CA PHE A 153 10.28 -12.69 12.65
C PHE A 153 10.38 -11.32 13.33
N ARG A 154 11.59 -10.89 13.74
CA ARG A 154 11.79 -9.53 14.27
C ARG A 154 11.49 -8.46 13.23
N ALA A 155 11.87 -8.68 11.97
CA ALA A 155 11.57 -7.77 10.88
C ALA A 155 10.04 -7.67 10.65
N GLN A 156 9.33 -8.80 10.75
CA GLN A 156 7.87 -8.84 10.70
C GLN A 156 7.23 -8.09 11.89
N ASP A 157 7.73 -8.26 13.11
CA ASP A 157 7.25 -7.55 14.30
C ASP A 157 7.46 -6.03 14.18
N PHE A 158 8.62 -5.60 13.68
CA PHE A 158 8.95 -4.17 13.56
C PHE A 158 8.24 -3.45 12.42
N MET A 159 7.63 -4.18 11.48
CA MET A 159 6.89 -3.60 10.36
C MET A 159 5.37 -3.79 10.52
N PHE A 160 4.91 -5.03 10.56
CA PHE A 160 3.50 -5.37 10.60
C PHE A 160 3.00 -5.52 12.04
N GLY A 161 3.73 -6.26 12.88
CA GLY A 161 3.35 -6.51 14.28
C GLY A 161 3.23 -5.23 15.10
N TRP A 162 4.02 -4.21 14.76
CA TRP A 162 3.97 -2.89 15.41
C TRP A 162 2.57 -2.30 15.44
N PHE A 163 1.80 -2.51 14.37
CA PHE A 163 0.43 -2.02 14.25
C PHE A 163 -0.59 -3.13 14.50
N MET A 164 -0.29 -4.36 14.10
CA MET A 164 -1.23 -5.47 14.23
C MET A 164 -1.41 -5.96 15.68
N GLU A 165 -0.32 -6.09 16.46
CA GLU A 165 -0.41 -6.60 17.83
C GLU A 165 -1.25 -5.67 18.75
N PRO A 166 -1.15 -4.32 18.67
CA PRO A 166 -2.06 -3.44 19.41
C PRO A 166 -3.53 -3.61 19.04
N LEU A 167 -3.84 -3.83 17.75
CA LEU A 167 -5.22 -4.07 17.30
C LEU A 167 -5.79 -5.38 17.86
N ILE A 168 -4.94 -6.37 18.14
CA ILE A 168 -5.36 -7.69 18.62
C ILE A 168 -5.37 -7.76 20.16
N THR A 169 -4.31 -7.27 20.79
CA THR A 169 -4.05 -7.47 22.22
C THR A 169 -4.21 -6.20 23.05
N GLY A 170 -4.11 -5.03 22.43
CA GLY A 170 -4.02 -3.74 23.11
C GLY A 170 -2.60 -3.38 23.58
N ASP A 171 -1.56 -4.10 23.15
CA ASP A 171 -0.16 -3.86 23.52
C ASP A 171 0.78 -4.12 22.32
N TYR A 172 2.02 -3.65 22.40
CA TYR A 172 3.03 -3.83 21.36
C TYR A 172 3.64 -5.25 21.37
N PRO A 173 4.27 -5.69 20.26
CA PRO A 173 4.99 -6.96 20.23
C PRO A 173 6.05 -7.05 21.33
N ALA A 174 6.11 -8.17 22.04
CA ALA A 174 7.02 -8.37 23.16
C ALA A 174 8.50 -8.16 22.78
N LYS A 175 8.90 -8.60 21.57
CA LYS A 175 10.26 -8.39 21.06
C LYS A 175 10.57 -6.91 20.85
N MET A 176 9.61 -6.13 20.33
CA MET A 176 9.77 -4.69 20.16
C MET A 176 9.92 -3.99 21.52
N LYS A 177 9.08 -4.33 22.50
CA LYS A 177 9.19 -3.79 23.87
C LYS A 177 10.57 -4.08 24.47
N LYS A 178 11.07 -5.30 24.30
CA LYS A 178 12.39 -5.72 24.81
C LYS A 178 13.54 -4.93 24.16
N LEU A 179 13.50 -4.74 22.84
CA LEU A 179 14.61 -4.12 22.10
C LEU A 179 14.60 -2.59 22.14
N VAL A 180 13.41 -1.98 22.07
CA VAL A 180 13.26 -0.52 22.09
C VAL A 180 13.32 0.01 23.54
N GLY A 181 12.81 -0.77 24.50
CA GLY A 181 12.80 -0.43 25.91
C GLY A 181 11.99 0.83 26.20
N CYS A 182 12.49 1.67 27.12
CA CYS A 182 11.80 2.88 27.60
C CYS A 182 11.53 3.95 26.53
N ARG A 183 12.08 3.81 25.31
CA ARG A 183 11.77 4.71 24.19
C ARG A 183 10.42 4.41 23.53
N LEU A 184 9.89 3.19 23.74
CA LEU A 184 8.59 2.80 23.23
C LEU A 184 7.52 3.31 24.22
N PRO A 185 6.58 4.17 23.79
CA PRO A 185 5.50 4.62 24.66
C PRO A 185 4.65 3.44 25.16
N GLU A 186 4.01 3.61 26.30
CA GLU A 186 3.07 2.63 26.84
C GLU A 186 1.64 3.09 26.61
N PHE A 187 0.75 2.16 26.28
CA PHE A 187 -0.69 2.43 26.28
C PHE A 187 -1.19 2.50 27.72
N SER A 188 -1.93 3.56 28.05
CA SER A 188 -2.80 3.53 29.24
C SER A 188 -3.83 2.40 29.12
N PRO A 189 -4.39 1.90 30.24
CA PRO A 189 -5.46 0.90 30.21
C PRO A 189 -6.64 1.29 29.31
N GLU A 190 -7.00 2.58 29.30
CA GLU A 190 -8.07 3.13 28.48
C GLU A 190 -7.73 3.09 26.99
N GLN A 191 -6.52 3.50 26.61
CA GLN A 191 -6.07 3.45 25.21
C GLN A 191 -5.94 2.01 24.71
N SER A 192 -5.42 1.11 25.55
CA SER A 192 -5.31 -0.32 25.24
C SER A 192 -6.69 -0.91 24.92
N LYS A 193 -7.70 -0.58 25.73
CA LYS A 193 -9.09 -0.98 25.50
C LYS A 193 -9.69 -0.37 24.22
N LEU A 194 -9.33 0.87 23.89
CA LEU A 194 -9.84 1.56 22.69
C LEU A 194 -9.26 1.01 21.39
N VAL A 195 -7.98 0.64 21.36
CA VAL A 195 -7.31 0.14 20.15
C VAL A 195 -7.59 -1.35 19.90
N LYS A 196 -7.76 -2.12 20.97
CA LYS A 196 -8.05 -3.55 20.86
C LYS A 196 -9.39 -3.79 20.16
N GLY A 197 -9.37 -4.48 19.03
CA GLY A 197 -10.55 -4.83 18.24
C GLY A 197 -11.16 -3.67 17.47
N SER A 198 -10.44 -2.55 17.28
CA SER A 198 -10.98 -1.34 16.65
C SER A 198 -11.05 -1.39 15.12
N TYR A 199 -11.44 -2.54 14.54
CA TYR A 199 -11.46 -2.76 13.09
C TYR A 199 -12.46 -3.88 12.69
N ASP A 200 -13.28 -3.64 11.65
CA ASP A 200 -14.20 -4.66 11.10
C ASP A 200 -13.54 -5.54 10.03
N PHE A 201 -12.41 -5.07 9.49
CA PHE A 201 -11.57 -5.78 8.52
C PHE A 201 -10.12 -5.29 8.55
N LEU A 202 -9.20 -6.15 8.10
CA LEU A 202 -7.80 -5.82 7.91
C LEU A 202 -7.49 -5.64 6.42
N GLY A 203 -7.01 -4.46 6.03
CA GLY A 203 -6.37 -4.23 4.74
C GLY A 203 -4.87 -4.53 4.79
N LEU A 204 -4.33 -5.07 3.71
CA LEU A 204 -2.92 -5.42 3.57
C LEU A 204 -2.36 -4.87 2.25
N ASN A 205 -1.32 -4.06 2.35
CA ASN A 205 -0.53 -3.63 1.21
C ASN A 205 0.70 -4.53 1.09
N TYR A 206 0.80 -5.27 -0.02
CA TYR A 206 1.90 -6.19 -0.31
C TYR A 206 2.47 -5.96 -1.70
N TYR A 207 3.80 -5.84 -1.77
CA TYR A 207 4.50 -5.52 -3.00
C TYR A 207 5.69 -6.45 -3.29
N THR A 208 6.42 -6.85 -2.25
CA THR A 208 7.73 -7.50 -2.39
C THR A 208 8.08 -8.35 -1.17
N ALA A 209 9.27 -8.95 -1.22
CA ALA A 209 9.88 -9.68 -0.13
C ALA A 209 11.38 -9.38 -0.03
N SER A 210 12.00 -9.73 1.08
CA SER A 210 13.46 -9.64 1.27
C SER A 210 13.96 -10.77 2.14
N TYR A 211 15.25 -11.09 2.01
CA TYR A 211 15.95 -11.94 2.95
C TYR A 211 16.44 -11.10 4.14
N ALA A 212 16.11 -11.51 5.36
CA ALA A 212 16.56 -10.90 6.60
C ALA A 212 17.62 -11.76 7.27
N PHE A 213 18.61 -11.12 7.89
CA PHE A 213 19.63 -11.81 8.67
C PHE A 213 19.96 -11.04 9.95
N ASN A 214 20.42 -11.78 10.96
CA ASN A 214 20.73 -11.24 12.26
C ASN A 214 21.99 -10.37 12.20
N VAL A 215 21.93 -9.21 12.86
CA VAL A 215 23.12 -8.37 13.07
C VAL A 215 23.33 -8.18 14.55
N ALA A 216 24.53 -8.55 15.02
CA ALA A 216 24.90 -8.37 16.42
C ALA A 216 24.81 -6.88 16.81
N PRO A 217 24.28 -6.54 18.00
CA PRO A 217 24.29 -5.18 18.49
C PRO A 217 25.73 -4.65 18.54
N ASP A 218 25.98 -3.50 17.92
CA ASP A 218 27.26 -2.81 18.03
C ASP A 218 27.36 -2.15 19.42
N PRO A 219 28.25 -2.62 20.31
CA PRO A 219 28.36 -2.09 21.67
C PRO A 219 28.89 -0.65 21.70
N HIS A 220 29.45 -0.15 20.60
CA HIS A 220 29.98 1.20 20.48
C HIS A 220 28.99 2.18 19.86
N LYS A 221 27.90 1.69 19.24
CA LYS A 221 26.88 2.52 18.61
C LYS A 221 25.92 3.08 19.65
N LYS A 222 26.16 4.32 20.07
CA LYS A 222 25.32 5.04 21.05
C LYS A 222 24.09 5.71 20.45
N THR A 223 23.89 5.63 19.13
CA THR A 223 22.78 6.27 18.44
C THR A 223 21.64 5.28 18.24
N TYR A 224 20.51 5.58 18.86
CA TYR A 224 19.27 4.82 18.67
C TYR A 224 18.57 5.25 17.37
N SER A 225 18.06 4.28 16.63
CA SER A 225 17.27 4.50 15.42
C SER A 225 16.31 3.35 15.24
N TYR A 226 15.07 3.65 14.85
CA TYR A 226 14.09 2.65 14.44
C TYR A 226 14.70 1.66 13.43
N SER A 227 15.53 2.15 12.50
CA SER A 227 16.14 1.33 11.45
C SER A 227 17.15 0.30 11.96
N THR A 228 17.63 0.42 13.20
CA THR A 228 18.63 -0.49 13.79
C THR A 228 18.12 -1.21 15.03
N ASP A 229 17.01 -0.75 15.62
CA ASP A 229 16.44 -1.29 16.85
C ASP A 229 16.00 -2.76 16.73
N SER A 230 15.66 -3.22 15.52
CA SER A 230 15.28 -4.62 15.28
C SER A 230 16.48 -5.58 15.24
N HIS A 231 17.71 -5.06 15.17
CA HIS A 231 18.94 -5.85 15.00
C HIS A 231 18.87 -6.81 13.80
N ILE A 232 18.41 -6.27 12.67
CA ILE A 232 18.37 -6.98 11.39
C ILE A 232 19.01 -6.13 10.29
N GLU A 233 19.64 -6.80 9.35
CA GLU A 233 19.86 -6.28 8.00
C GLU A 233 19.11 -7.15 7.00
N PHE A 234 18.99 -6.65 5.77
CA PHE A 234 18.27 -7.36 4.74
C PHE A 234 18.85 -7.13 3.35
N THR A 235 18.61 -8.10 2.48
CA THR A 235 19.04 -8.10 1.09
C THR A 235 17.94 -8.65 0.20
N ALA A 236 17.95 -8.23 -1.06
CA ALA A 236 17.09 -8.83 -2.08
C ALA A 236 17.70 -10.09 -2.69
N GLU A 237 18.94 -10.46 -2.34
CA GLU A 237 19.70 -11.52 -3.00
C GLU A 237 20.23 -12.56 -2.01
N ARG A 238 20.20 -13.83 -2.42
CA ARG A 238 20.85 -14.96 -1.74
C ARG A 238 21.84 -15.58 -2.73
N ASN A 239 23.13 -15.63 -2.38
CA ASN A 239 24.20 -16.13 -3.25
C ASN A 239 24.24 -15.44 -4.64
N GLY A 240 23.98 -14.13 -4.68
CA GLY A 240 23.92 -13.33 -5.91
C GLY A 240 22.66 -13.55 -6.76
N ILE A 241 21.69 -14.33 -6.27
CA ILE A 241 20.42 -14.58 -6.95
C ILE A 241 19.32 -13.74 -6.28
N PRO A 242 18.67 -12.82 -7.02
CA PRO A 242 17.54 -12.07 -6.50
C PRO A 242 16.38 -12.96 -6.08
N ILE A 243 15.65 -12.53 -5.03
CA ILE A 243 14.45 -13.19 -4.50
C ILE A 243 13.32 -13.27 -5.55
N GLY A 244 13.33 -12.39 -6.55
CA GLY A 244 12.38 -12.40 -7.65
C GLY A 244 12.76 -11.41 -8.76
N PRO A 245 11.97 -11.30 -9.83
CA PRO A 245 12.20 -10.34 -10.91
C PRO A 245 12.16 -8.89 -10.39
N LYS A 246 13.13 -8.06 -10.79
CA LYS A 246 13.22 -6.65 -10.36
C LYS A 246 12.32 -5.75 -11.21
N GLY A 247 11.55 -4.88 -10.54
CA GLY A 247 10.70 -3.87 -11.14
C GLY A 247 11.45 -2.64 -11.64
N GLY A 248 10.69 -1.57 -11.92
CA GLY A 248 11.24 -0.26 -12.25
C GLY A 248 11.94 0.41 -11.06
N SER A 249 11.45 0.15 -9.85
CA SER A 249 11.94 0.68 -8.60
C SER A 249 13.02 -0.20 -7.98
N ASP A 250 14.05 0.42 -7.39
CA ASP A 250 15.22 -0.30 -6.88
C ASP A 250 14.94 -1.33 -5.80
N LYS A 251 13.87 -1.13 -5.04
CA LYS A 251 13.47 -1.99 -3.92
C LYS A 251 12.30 -2.92 -4.24
N LEU A 252 11.80 -2.94 -5.49
CA LEU A 252 10.65 -3.75 -5.86
C LEU A 252 11.11 -5.02 -6.58
N TYR A 253 10.94 -6.16 -5.90
CA TYR A 253 11.17 -7.49 -6.47
C TYR A 253 9.86 -8.30 -6.42
N GLY A 254 9.43 -8.84 -7.56
CA GLY A 254 8.21 -9.63 -7.66
C GLY A 254 8.37 -10.99 -7.00
N TYR A 255 7.74 -11.18 -5.83
CA TYR A 255 7.79 -12.44 -5.10
C TYR A 255 6.37 -12.87 -4.71
N PRO A 256 5.63 -13.55 -5.59
CA PRO A 256 4.20 -13.81 -5.39
C PRO A 256 3.90 -14.78 -4.25
N GLU A 257 4.77 -15.77 -4.02
CA GLU A 257 4.71 -16.71 -2.90
C GLU A 257 4.67 -16.03 -1.53
N GLY A 258 5.39 -14.91 -1.39
CA GLY A 258 5.49 -14.18 -0.13
C GLY A 258 4.15 -13.64 0.34
N LEU A 259 3.22 -13.33 -0.56
CA LEU A 259 1.87 -12.92 -0.18
C LEU A 259 1.10 -14.05 0.50
N SER A 260 1.14 -15.27 -0.06
CA SER A 260 0.52 -16.43 0.55
C SER A 260 1.16 -16.78 1.89
N LYS A 261 2.50 -16.72 1.96
CA LYS A 261 3.24 -16.96 3.20
C LYS A 261 2.87 -15.94 4.28
N LEU A 262 2.75 -14.66 3.92
CA LEU A 262 2.31 -13.60 4.81
C LEU A 262 0.87 -13.81 5.32
N LEU A 263 -0.07 -14.15 4.44
CA LEU A 263 -1.45 -14.46 4.85
C LEU A 263 -1.52 -15.65 5.81
N LEU A 264 -0.77 -16.71 5.53
CA LEU A 264 -0.67 -17.88 6.40
C LEU A 264 0.01 -17.54 7.74
N TYR A 265 1.05 -16.70 7.71
CA TYR A 265 1.70 -16.20 8.92
C TYR A 265 0.72 -15.43 9.79
N ILE A 266 -0.03 -14.47 9.23
CA ILE A 266 -1.03 -13.68 9.97
C ILE A 266 -2.04 -14.61 10.64
N LYS A 267 -2.60 -15.57 9.89
CA LYS A 267 -3.54 -16.55 10.42
C LYS A 267 -2.92 -17.35 11.58
N LYS A 268 -1.72 -17.90 11.40
CA LYS A 268 -1.04 -18.70 12.44
C LYS A 268 -0.68 -17.87 13.68
N ALA A 269 -0.17 -16.66 13.48
CA ALA A 269 0.33 -15.81 14.56
C ALA A 269 -0.81 -15.28 15.44
N TYR A 270 -1.96 -14.93 14.85
CA TYR A 270 -3.02 -14.20 15.54
C TYR A 270 -4.30 -15.00 15.82
N ASN A 271 -4.54 -16.15 15.17
CA ASN A 271 -5.76 -16.95 15.44
C ASN A 271 -5.90 -17.42 16.88
N LYS A 272 -4.79 -17.54 17.62
CA LYS A 272 -4.81 -17.89 19.05
C LYS A 272 -5.55 -16.87 19.92
N TYR A 273 -5.78 -15.65 19.41
CA TYR A 273 -6.49 -14.58 20.11
C TYR A 273 -7.96 -14.46 19.70
N GLY A 274 -8.44 -15.30 18.79
CA GLY A 274 -9.81 -15.30 18.28
C GLY A 274 -9.86 -15.34 16.75
N THR A 275 -11.07 -15.39 16.21
CA THR A 275 -11.29 -15.34 14.76
C THR A 275 -10.89 -13.97 14.23
N LEU A 276 -9.92 -13.95 13.31
CA LEU A 276 -9.57 -12.73 12.59
C LEU A 276 -10.75 -12.26 11.75
N PRO A 277 -11.03 -10.94 11.69
CA PRO A 277 -12.01 -10.44 10.75
C PRO A 277 -11.47 -10.59 9.32
N PRO A 278 -12.36 -10.39 8.32
CA PRO A 278 -11.99 -10.44 6.91
C PRO A 278 -10.71 -9.67 6.56
N ILE A 279 -9.82 -10.31 5.78
CA ILE A 279 -8.57 -9.72 5.30
C ILE A 279 -8.75 -9.30 3.83
N TYR A 280 -8.23 -8.12 3.49
CA TYR A 280 -8.33 -7.51 2.18
C TYR A 280 -6.93 -7.21 1.69
N ILE A 281 -6.56 -7.62 0.48
CA ILE A 281 -5.32 -7.13 -0.14
C ILE A 281 -5.62 -5.75 -0.72
N THR A 282 -5.31 -4.70 0.02
CA THR A 282 -5.70 -3.32 -0.30
C THR A 282 -4.75 -2.61 -1.26
N GLU A 283 -3.52 -3.09 -1.40
CA GLU A 283 -2.61 -2.71 -2.48
C GLU A 283 -1.73 -3.89 -2.88
N ASN A 284 -1.60 -4.07 -4.20
CA ASN A 284 -0.61 -4.93 -4.84
C ASN A 284 -0.33 -4.34 -6.24
N GLY A 285 0.93 -4.28 -6.66
CA GLY A 285 1.28 -3.56 -7.86
C GLY A 285 2.73 -3.75 -8.29
N TYR A 286 2.96 -3.56 -9.59
CA TYR A 286 4.28 -3.65 -10.20
C TYR A 286 4.57 -2.44 -11.08
N ASP A 287 5.70 -1.79 -10.83
CA ASP A 287 6.17 -0.68 -11.65
C ASP A 287 7.13 -1.17 -12.74
N GLU A 288 7.09 -0.49 -13.89
CA GLU A 288 7.99 -0.77 -14.99
C GLU A 288 9.08 0.30 -15.06
N LYS A 289 10.22 -0.07 -15.64
CA LYS A 289 11.32 0.86 -15.86
C LYS A 289 10.83 2.03 -16.70
N ASP A 290 11.15 3.24 -16.25
CA ASP A 290 10.74 4.45 -16.95
C ASP A 290 11.50 4.55 -18.28
N ASN A 291 10.76 4.59 -19.39
CA ASN A 291 11.32 4.73 -20.72
C ASN A 291 10.47 5.72 -21.54
N SER A 292 10.94 6.96 -21.62
CA SER A 292 10.24 8.04 -22.33
C SER A 292 10.36 7.97 -23.85
N SER A 293 11.14 7.04 -24.41
CA SER A 293 11.26 6.88 -25.87
C SER A 293 10.17 5.98 -26.47
N LEU A 294 9.41 5.27 -25.64
CA LEU A 294 8.36 4.37 -26.11
C LEU A 294 7.17 5.15 -26.67
N THR A 295 6.63 4.67 -27.78
CA THR A 295 5.30 5.05 -28.25
C THR A 295 4.23 4.56 -27.26
N LEU A 296 3.02 5.12 -27.33
CA LEU A 296 1.91 4.65 -26.49
C LEU A 296 1.64 3.14 -26.69
N SER A 297 1.66 2.66 -27.93
CA SER A 297 1.45 1.24 -28.23
C SER A 297 2.49 0.34 -27.59
N GLU A 298 3.76 0.76 -27.55
CA GLU A 298 4.84 -0.01 -26.92
C GLU A 298 4.76 0.07 -25.39
N ALA A 299 4.46 1.25 -24.84
CA ALA A 299 4.30 1.47 -23.41
C ALA A 299 3.10 0.72 -22.79
N LEU A 300 2.14 0.30 -23.62
CA LEU A 300 1.00 -0.53 -23.22
C LEU A 300 1.31 -2.04 -23.23
N VAL A 301 2.48 -2.47 -23.73
CA VAL A 301 2.91 -3.87 -23.69
C VAL A 301 3.63 -4.13 -22.36
N ASP A 302 2.85 -4.28 -21.29
CA ASP A 302 3.32 -4.36 -19.91
C ASP A 302 3.33 -5.79 -19.33
N GLN A 303 3.95 -6.72 -20.07
CA GLN A 303 3.90 -8.16 -19.77
C GLN A 303 4.40 -8.50 -18.36
N MET A 304 5.45 -7.84 -17.87
CA MET A 304 5.97 -8.10 -16.52
C MET A 304 4.94 -7.79 -15.44
N ARG A 305 4.16 -6.73 -15.62
CA ARG A 305 3.08 -6.36 -14.72
C ARG A 305 1.91 -7.34 -14.84
N ILE A 306 1.55 -7.76 -16.06
CA ILE A 306 0.52 -8.78 -16.29
C ILE A 306 0.90 -10.09 -15.57
N ASP A 307 2.13 -10.56 -15.72
CA ASP A 307 2.64 -11.78 -15.08
C ASP A 307 2.65 -11.62 -13.55
N TYR A 308 3.13 -10.49 -13.05
CA TYR A 308 3.10 -10.18 -11.62
C TYR A 308 1.69 -10.34 -11.04
N HIS A 309 0.67 -9.76 -11.67
CA HIS A 309 -0.69 -9.87 -11.16
C HIS A 309 -1.27 -11.27 -11.28
N ASN A 310 -1.04 -11.96 -12.39
CA ASN A 310 -1.49 -13.34 -12.56
C ASN A 310 -0.89 -14.25 -11.49
N ASP A 311 0.41 -14.12 -11.22
CA ASP A 311 1.10 -14.97 -10.25
C ASP A 311 0.64 -14.65 -8.81
N HIS A 312 0.51 -13.37 -8.43
CA HIS A 312 -0.03 -13.03 -7.11
C HIS A 312 -1.46 -13.53 -6.93
N LEU A 313 -2.32 -13.41 -7.95
CA LEU A 313 -3.69 -13.95 -7.91
C LEU A 313 -3.70 -15.48 -7.77
N PHE A 314 -2.80 -16.18 -8.46
CA PHE A 314 -2.64 -17.62 -8.31
C PHE A 314 -2.28 -17.99 -6.87
N TYR A 315 -1.29 -17.32 -6.29
CA TYR A 315 -0.83 -17.59 -4.94
C TYR A 315 -1.88 -17.23 -3.87
N ILE A 316 -2.64 -16.16 -4.06
CA ILE A 316 -3.82 -15.86 -3.22
C ILE A 316 -4.84 -16.98 -3.31
N GLN A 317 -5.15 -17.46 -4.51
CA GLN A 317 -6.11 -18.55 -4.68
C GLN A 317 -5.67 -19.83 -3.95
N GLN A 318 -4.37 -20.13 -3.94
CA GLN A 318 -3.83 -21.24 -3.15
C GLN A 318 -3.98 -21.02 -1.65
N ALA A 319 -3.79 -19.79 -1.16
CA ALA A 319 -4.01 -19.46 0.25
C ALA A 319 -5.49 -19.56 0.65
N VAL A 320 -6.41 -19.16 -0.23
CA VAL A 320 -7.88 -19.18 -0.01
C VAL A 320 -8.47 -20.60 -0.02
N LYS A 321 -7.84 -21.55 -0.73
CA LYS A 321 -8.24 -22.98 -0.70
C LYS A 321 -8.08 -23.64 0.68
N TYR A 322 -7.32 -23.04 1.58
CA TYR A 322 -7.26 -23.41 3.00
C TYR A 322 -8.23 -22.52 3.80
N PRO A 323 -8.97 -23.08 4.76
CA PRO A 323 -10.42 -22.92 4.93
C PRO A 323 -10.98 -21.49 4.84
N LYS A 324 -12.15 -21.44 4.16
CA LYS A 324 -13.05 -20.33 3.83
C LYS A 324 -13.18 -19.26 4.91
N GLU A 325 -12.32 -18.26 4.91
CA GLU A 325 -12.62 -16.97 5.51
C GLU A 325 -11.85 -15.89 4.75
N SER A 326 -12.57 -15.22 3.84
CA SER A 326 -12.40 -13.83 3.45
C SER A 326 -11.04 -13.39 2.89
N ALA A 327 -10.98 -13.28 1.57
CA ALA A 327 -10.07 -12.39 0.88
C ALA A 327 -10.89 -11.48 -0.05
N ILE A 328 -10.71 -10.17 0.07
CA ILE A 328 -11.17 -9.18 -0.90
C ILE A 328 -9.94 -8.47 -1.46
N TRP A 329 -9.92 -8.15 -2.75
CA TRP A 329 -8.72 -7.74 -3.45
C TRP A 329 -8.83 -6.38 -4.13
N PHE A 330 -7.73 -5.63 -4.11
CA PHE A 330 -7.54 -4.37 -4.81
C PHE A 330 -6.22 -4.40 -5.61
N ALA A 331 -6.30 -4.17 -6.92
CA ALA A 331 -5.16 -3.85 -7.78
C ALA A 331 -4.97 -2.34 -7.94
N ASN A 332 -3.73 -1.85 -7.92
CA ASN A 332 -3.47 -0.46 -8.28
C ASN A 332 -3.42 -0.26 -9.80
N PHE A 333 -4.56 -0.04 -10.47
CA PHE A 333 -4.58 0.54 -11.83
C PHE A 333 -5.75 1.48 -12.06
N LEU A 334 -5.43 2.76 -12.24
CA LEU A 334 -6.33 3.68 -12.94
C LEU A 334 -5.55 4.54 -13.93
N ARG A 335 -4.42 5.13 -13.50
CA ARG A 335 -3.48 5.85 -14.37
C ARG A 335 -2.07 5.79 -13.78
N LYS A 336 -1.03 5.88 -14.64
CA LYS A 336 0.34 6.18 -14.17
C LYS A 336 0.29 7.54 -13.48
N VAL A 337 0.57 7.59 -12.18
CA VAL A 337 0.69 8.85 -11.45
C VAL A 337 1.99 9.52 -11.88
N THR A 338 1.90 10.42 -12.85
CA THR A 338 3.00 11.33 -13.18
C THR A 338 2.77 12.63 -12.41
N GLN A 339 3.54 12.83 -11.34
CA GLN A 339 3.60 14.15 -10.72
C GLN A 339 4.14 15.14 -11.76
N THR A 340 3.39 16.19 -12.04
CA THR A 340 3.75 17.20 -13.05
C THR A 340 4.77 18.19 -12.47
N LYS A 341 5.68 18.69 -13.32
CA LYS A 341 6.56 19.81 -12.94
C LYS A 341 5.70 21.05 -12.73
N ALA A 342 5.98 21.82 -11.68
CA ALA A 342 5.39 23.15 -11.50
C ALA A 342 5.78 24.05 -12.69
N SER A 343 4.88 24.24 -13.66
CA SER A 343 5.02 25.29 -14.66
C SER A 343 4.26 26.54 -14.18
N ASN A 344 5.01 27.58 -13.81
CA ASN A 344 4.46 28.94 -13.62
C ASN A 344 4.17 29.59 -14.98
N LYS A 345 3.35 28.98 -15.84
CA LYS A 345 2.83 29.63 -17.04
C LYS A 345 1.31 29.53 -17.06
N PRO A 346 0.58 30.67 -17.16
CA PRO A 346 -0.86 30.63 -17.40
C PRO A 346 -1.14 29.87 -18.70
N ARG A 347 -2.15 28.99 -18.70
CA ARG A 347 -2.69 28.40 -19.94
C ARG A 347 -3.20 29.53 -20.83
N LEU A 348 -2.66 29.63 -22.05
CA LEU A 348 -3.22 30.40 -23.15
C LEU A 348 -4.39 29.61 -23.74
N ASP A 349 -5.57 29.71 -23.12
CA ASP A 349 -6.83 29.20 -23.71
C ASP A 349 -7.91 30.27 -23.57
N GLN A 350 -7.73 31.40 -24.27
CA GLN A 350 -8.77 32.34 -24.66
C GLN A 350 -8.29 33.08 -25.92
N GLN A 351 -8.43 32.46 -27.08
CA GLN A 351 -8.48 33.14 -28.39
C GLN A 351 -8.87 32.12 -29.48
N ARG A 352 -10.13 31.65 -29.42
CA ARG A 352 -10.81 31.05 -30.57
C ARG A 352 -12.32 31.27 -30.46
N GLN A 353 -12.70 32.53 -30.42
CA GLN A 353 -13.99 33.05 -30.88
C GLN A 353 -13.70 34.46 -31.39
N GLU A 354 -14.36 34.83 -32.49
CA GLU A 354 -14.13 36.02 -33.32
C GLU A 354 -12.99 35.90 -34.35
N LYS A 355 -13.33 35.34 -35.52
CA LYS A 355 -13.43 36.13 -36.76
C LYS A 355 -14.24 35.36 -37.80
N GLU A 356 -15.16 36.11 -38.41
CA GLU A 356 -15.99 35.78 -39.56
C GLU A 356 -15.18 35.27 -40.76
#